data_AF-A0A9D9E2Q5-F1
#
_entry.id   AF-A0A9D9E2Q5-F1
#
_cell.length_a   1.000
_cell.length_b   1.000
_cell.length_c   1.000
_cell.angle_alpha   90.00
_cell.angle_beta   90.00
_cell.angle_gamma   90.00
#
_symmetry.space_group_name_H-M   'P 1'
#
loop_
_entity.id
_entity.type
_entity.pdbx_description
1 polymer ?
#
loop_
_entity_poly.entity_id
_entity_poly.type
_entity_poly.pdbx_seq_one_letter_code
_entity_poly.pdbx_strand_id
1 'polypeptide(L)' 'MSKEYYRKKIIDLRRYIADEKEAKKRDNENYANLIKGASTPYTKATYRKSKIDRAAYHDSRIESWKNEIERAKESLKREK' A
#
# COMPACT_ATOMS: atom_id res chain seq x y z
N MET A 1 9.75 25.64 -0.09
CA MET A 1 8.37 25.20 0.21
C MET A 1 8.17 25.30 1.72
N SER A 2 7.06 25.83 2.22
CA SER A 2 6.91 26.07 3.67
C SER A 2 7.09 24.79 4.51
N LYS A 3 7.67 24.92 5.72
CA LYS A 3 7.74 23.83 6.72
C LYS A 3 6.37 23.20 6.98
N GLU A 4 5.31 24.01 6.92
CA GLU A 4 3.94 23.56 7.10
C GLU A 4 3.51 22.57 6.02
N TYR A 5 3.90 22.81 4.76
CA TYR A 5 3.63 21.90 3.65
C TYR A 5 4.23 20.51 3.92
N TYR A 6 5.51 20.45 4.30
CA TYR A 6 6.18 19.16 4.54
C TYR A 6 5.60 18.43 5.75
N ARG A 7 5.21 19.15 6.82
CA ARG A 7 4.53 18.57 7.98
C ARG A 7 3.18 17.95 7.59
N LYS A 8 2.35 18.67 6.83
CA LYS A 8 1.07 18.17 6.34
C LYS A 8 1.27 16.96 5.43
N LYS A 9 2.22 17.03 4.51
CA LYS A 9 2.57 15.93 3.61
C LYS A 9 2.96 14.65 4.35
N ILE A 10 3.77 14.75 5.41
CA ILE A 10 4.15 13.57 6.23
C ILE A 10 2.92 12.95 6.90
N ILE A 11 1.99 13.76 7.41
CA ILE A 11 0.75 13.27 8.02
C ILE A 11 -0.12 12.55 6.98
N ASP A 12 -0.32 13.16 5.81
CA ASP A 12 -1.10 12.55 4.72
C ASP A 12 -0.47 11.24 4.23
N LEU A 13 0.85 11.19 4.05
CA LEU A 13 1.55 9.96 3.65
C LEU A 13 1.40 8.83 4.69
N ARG A 14 1.44 9.17 5.98
CA ARG A 14 1.18 8.19 7.05
C ARG A 14 -0.26 7.66 6.99
N ARG A 15 -1.24 8.53 6.72
CA ARG A 15 -2.63 8.13 6.51
C ARG A 15 -2.74 7.16 5.33
N TYR A 16 -2.14 7.49 4.18
CA TYR A 16 -2.16 6.64 3.00
C TYR A 16 -1.52 5.26 3.25
N ILE A 17 -0.43 5.19 4.01
CA ILE A 17 0.16 3.90 4.39
C ILE A 17 -0.81 3.07 5.24
N ALA A 18 -1.55 3.69 6.16
CA ALA A 18 -2.54 2.98 6.98
C ALA A 18 -3.71 2.47 6.12
N ASP A 19 -4.25 3.34 5.27
CA ASP A 19 -5.35 3.00 4.35
C ASP A 19 -4.98 1.84 3.42
N GLU A 20 -3.75 1.84 2.91
CA GLU A 20 -3.27 0.80 1.98
C GLU A 20 -2.99 -0.53 2.68
N LYS A 21 -2.58 -0.51 3.96
CA LYS A 21 -2.48 -1.75 4.76
C LYS A 21 -3.86 -2.39 4.96
N GLU A 22 -4.88 -1.60 5.25
CA GLU A 22 -6.27 -2.07 5.34
C GLU A 22 -6.80 -2.53 3.98
N ALA A 23 -6.47 -1.83 2.89
CA ALA A 23 -6.78 -2.28 1.53
C ALA A 23 -6.13 -3.63 1.22
N LYS A 24 -4.84 -3.81 1.54
CA LYS A 24 -4.13 -5.08 1.36
C LYS A 24 -4.79 -6.22 2.14
N LYS A 25 -5.24 -5.96 3.37
CA LYS A 25 -5.95 -6.95 4.18
C LYS A 25 -7.27 -7.36 3.52
N ARG A 26 -8.09 -6.39 3.12
CA ARG A 26 -9.37 -6.62 2.42
C ARG A 26 -9.18 -7.38 1.11
N ASP A 27 -8.22 -7.01 0.28
CA ASP A 27 -7.95 -7.69 -0.99
C ASP A 27 -7.49 -9.14 -0.74
N ASN A 28 -6.63 -9.37 0.25
CA ASN A 28 -6.19 -10.72 0.61
C ASN A 28 -7.33 -11.63 1.09
N GLU A 29 -8.25 -11.09 1.89
CA GLU A 29 -9.45 -11.79 2.34
C GLU A 29 -10.40 -12.07 1.15
N ASN A 30 -10.63 -11.08 0.29
CA ASN A 30 -11.45 -11.22 -0.90
C ASN A 30 -10.94 -12.32 -1.82
N TYR A 31 -9.66 -12.28 -2.21
CA TYR A 31 -9.08 -13.33 -3.04
C TYR A 31 -9.09 -14.70 -2.35
N ALA A 32 -8.90 -14.76 -1.03
CA ALA A 32 -9.03 -16.02 -0.30
C ALA A 32 -10.45 -16.61 -0.41
N ASN A 33 -11.48 -15.77 -0.33
CA ASN A 33 -12.87 -16.20 -0.50
C ASN A 33 -13.16 -16.64 -1.95
N LEU A 34 -12.64 -15.92 -2.95
CA LEU A 34 -12.74 -16.31 -4.36
C LEU A 34 -12.07 -17.67 -4.63
N ILE A 35 -10.90 -17.93 -4.05
CA ILE A 35 -10.21 -19.24 -4.16
C ILE A 35 -11.05 -20.35 -3.52
N LYS A 36 -11.69 -20.09 -2.38
CA LYS A 36 -12.56 -21.06 -1.70
C LYS A 36 -13.81 -21.37 -2.53
N GLY A 37 -14.45 -20.34 -3.11
CA GLY A 37 -15.69 -20.45 -3.87
C GLY A 37 -15.54 -20.92 -5.33
N ALA A 38 -14.34 -20.85 -5.91
CA ALA A 38 -14.12 -21.25 -7.30
C ALA A 38 -14.31 -22.77 -7.50
N SER A 39 -15.01 -23.16 -8.56
CA SER A 39 -15.33 -24.57 -8.86
C SER A 39 -14.24 -25.31 -9.63
N THR A 40 -13.39 -24.60 -10.38
CA THR A 40 -12.37 -25.24 -11.24
C THR A 40 -10.95 -25.03 -10.72
N PRO A 41 -10.03 -25.99 -10.94
CA PRO A 41 -8.62 -25.84 -10.58
C PRO A 41 -7.95 -24.64 -11.24
N TYR A 42 -8.26 -24.38 -12.52
CA TYR A 42 -7.72 -23.27 -13.28
C TYR A 42 -8.09 -21.93 -12.64
N THR A 43 -9.37 -21.70 -12.35
CA THR A 43 -9.84 -20.46 -11.72
C THR A 43 -9.21 -20.25 -10.34
N LYS A 44 -9.04 -21.32 -9.55
CA LYS A 44 -8.32 -21.26 -8.26
C LYS A 44 -6.86 -20.84 -8.45
N ALA A 45 -6.17 -21.36 -9.46
CA ALA A 45 -4.78 -20.99 -9.75
C ALA A 45 -4.68 -19.51 -10.14
N THR A 46 -5.59 -19.03 -11.00
CA THR A 46 -5.67 -17.61 -11.38
C THR A 46 -5.85 -16.71 -10.17
N TYR A 47 -6.80 -17.00 -9.28
CA TYR A 47 -7.00 -16.18 -8.09
C TYR A 47 -5.84 -16.22 -7.10
N ARG A 48 -5.14 -17.37 -6.97
CA ARG A 48 -3.90 -17.44 -6.17
C ARG A 48 -2.82 -16.52 -6.73
N LYS A 49 -2.64 -16.50 -8.05
CA LYS A 49 -1.71 -15.59 -8.72
C LYS A 49 -2.11 -14.13 -8.48
N SER A 50 -3.36 -13.78 -8.74
CA SER A 50 -3.86 -12.42 -8.52
C SER A 50 -3.70 -11.96 -7.08
N LYS A 51 -3.90 -12.84 -6.09
CA LYS A 51 -3.66 -12.54 -4.68
C LYS A 51 -2.20 -12.13 -4.42
N ILE A 52 -1.24 -12.89 -4.96
CA ILE A 52 0.19 -12.63 -4.80
C ILE A 52 0.57 -11.32 -5.50
N ASP A 53 0.18 -11.15 -6.76
CA ASP A 53 0.48 -9.96 -7.55
C ASP A 53 -0.09 -8.70 -6.88
N ARG A 54 -1.32 -8.78 -6.37
CA ARG A 54 -1.98 -7.67 -5.68
C ARG A 54 -1.32 -7.35 -4.34
N ALA A 55 -0.92 -8.36 -3.57
CA ALA A 55 -0.18 -8.14 -2.33
C ALA A 55 1.18 -7.46 -2.59
N ALA A 56 1.90 -7.88 -3.63
CA ALA A 56 3.18 -7.27 -4.03
C ALA A 56 3.02 -5.82 -4.49
N TYR A 57 1.91 -5.50 -5.18
CA TYR A 57 1.56 -4.13 -5.55
C TYR A 57 1.38 -3.24 -4.31
N HIS A 58 0.59 -3.68 -3.32
CA HIS A 58 0.39 -2.92 -2.09
C HIS A 58 1.71 -2.70 -1.32
N ASP A 59 2.55 -3.73 -1.24
CA ASP A 59 3.86 -3.63 -0.58
C ASP A 59 4.76 -2.60 -1.26
N SER A 60 4.82 -2.62 -2.60
CA SER A 60 5.58 -1.65 -3.38
C SER A 60 5.09 -0.22 -3.17
N ARG A 61 3.77 -0.02 -3.07
CA ARG A 61 3.16 1.30 -2.85
C ARG A 61 3.44 1.83 -1.44
N ILE A 62 3.30 0.97 -0.43
CA ILE A 62 3.66 1.28 0.96
C ILE A 62 5.13 1.71 1.04
N GLU A 63 6.03 0.99 0.37
CA GLU A 63 7.45 1.30 0.37
C GLU A 63 7.77 2.62 -0.34
N SER A 64 7.07 2.91 -1.44
CA SER A 64 7.17 4.21 -2.13
C SER A 64 6.83 5.38 -1.19
N TRP A 65 5.72 5.30 -0.46
CA TRP A 65 5.33 6.36 0.47
C TRP A 65 6.24 6.46 1.69
N LYS A 66 6.80 5.35 2.20
CA LYS A 66 7.83 5.42 3.25
C LYS A 66 9.05 6.20 2.78
N ASN A 67 9.54 5.90 1.58
CA ASN A 67 10.65 6.64 0.98
C ASN A 67 10.30 8.12 0.78
N GLU A 68 9.07 8.43 0.41
CA GLU A 68 8.59 9.80 0.28
C GLU A 68 8.52 10.53 1.64
N ILE A 69 8.15 9.83 2.72
CA ILE A 69 8.21 10.37 4.08
C ILE A 69 9.64 10.74 4.45
N GLU A 70 10.63 9.87 4.18
CA GLU A 70 12.02 10.17 4.49
C GLU A 70 12.53 11.37 3.70
N ARG A 71 12.23 11.45 2.40
CA ARG A 71 12.54 12.64 1.57
C ARG A 71 11.88 13.91 2.09
N ALA A 72 10.63 13.83 2.54
CA ALA A 72 9.91 14.96 3.11
C ALA A 72 10.51 15.41 4.45
N LYS A 73 10.95 14.47 5.29
CA LYS A 73 11.67 14.77 6.54
C LYS A 73 13.02 15.44 6.28
N GLU A 74 13.78 14.96 5.29
CA GLU A 74 15.04 15.59 4.89
C GLU A 74 14.83 17.02 4.41
N SER A 75 13.81 17.23 3.56
CA SER A 75 13.47 18.56 3.06
C SER A 75 13.05 19.49 4.21
N LEU A 76 12.25 19.00 5.16
CA LEU A 76 11.85 19.76 6.35
C LEU A 76 13.04 20.17 7.22
N LYS A 77 14.09 19.34 7.31
CA LYS A 77 15.33 19.67 8.03
C LYS A 77 16.17 20.73 7.31
N ARG A 78 16.15 20.74 5.97
CA ARG A 78 16.90 21.69 5.14
C ARG A 78 16.23 23.05 5.04
N GLU A 79 14.90 23.10 5.12
CA GLU A 79 14.14 24.36 5.11
C GLU A 79 14.45 25.15 6.39
N LYS A 80 15.02 26.35 6.25
CA LYS A 80 15.42 27.21 7.37
C LYS A 80 14.23 27.79 8.14
#